data_AF-A0A9D6TB52-F1
#
_entry.id   AF-A0A9D6TB52-F1
#
_cell.length_a   1.000
_cell.length_b   1.000
_cell.length_c   1.000
_cell.angle_alpha   90.00
_cell.angle_beta   90.00
_cell.angle_gamma   90.00
#
_symmetry.space_group_name_H-M   'P 1'
#
loop_
_entity.id
_entity.type
_entity.pdbx_description
1 polymer ?
#
loop_
_entity_poly.entity_id
_entity_poly.type
_entity_poly.pdbx_seq_one_letter_code
_entity_poly.pdbx_strand_id
1 'polypeptide(L)'
;MHDEVQVCAQAMCLEEMVGVSVPKGALYYAASKRRLEVAIDEALRTETIAAAARYHDLVAKRETPPAQLQRKCANCSLRELCLPELSSLAPGSAARDLSRALGVGGERQ
;
A
#
# COMPACT_ATOMS: atom_id res chain seq x y z
N MET A 1 10.64 -6.83 -0.75
CA MET A 1 9.35 -7.48 -0.96
C MET A 1 8.30 -6.64 -1.68
N HIS A 2 8.02 -5.36 -1.40
CA HIS A 2 7.14 -4.61 -2.32
C HIS A 2 7.82 -4.34 -3.68
N ASP A 3 9.08 -3.88 -3.66
CA ASP A 3 9.77 -3.45 -4.88
C ASP A 3 9.97 -4.60 -5.89
N GLU A 4 10.16 -5.84 -5.40
CA GLU A 4 10.32 -7.04 -6.25
C GLU A 4 9.03 -7.39 -6.99
N VAL A 5 7.88 -7.29 -6.31
CA VAL A 5 6.55 -7.47 -6.93
C VAL A 5 6.31 -6.45 -8.04
N GLN A 6 6.77 -5.21 -7.87
CA GLN A 6 6.65 -4.20 -8.93
C GLN A 6 7.50 -4.54 -10.15
N VAL A 7 8.75 -4.97 -9.95
CA VAL A 7 9.64 -5.38 -11.04
C VAL A 7 9.10 -6.63 -11.75
N CYS A 8 8.54 -7.59 -11.00
CA CYS A 8 7.86 -8.75 -11.56
C CYS A 8 6.67 -8.35 -12.42
N ALA A 9 5.81 -7.46 -11.94
CA ALA A 9 4.66 -6.97 -12.71
C ALA A 9 5.11 -6.32 -14.03
N GLN A 10 6.19 -5.51 -14.00
CA GLN A 10 6.77 -4.91 -15.21
C GLN A 10 7.30 -5.97 -16.18
N ALA A 11 8.00 -6.99 -15.68
CA ALA A 11 8.50 -8.10 -16.48
C ALA A 11 7.33 -8.84 -17.16
N MET A 12 6.26 -9.15 -16.43
CA MET A 12 5.06 -9.78 -16.97
C MET A 12 4.41 -8.94 -18.06
N CYS A 13 4.25 -7.62 -17.85
CA CYS A 13 3.73 -6.72 -18.88
C CYS A 13 4.60 -6.75 -20.15
N LEU A 14 5.92 -6.71 -20.01
CA LEU A 14 6.83 -6.79 -21.16
C LEU A 14 6.69 -8.13 -21.89
N GLU A 15 6.65 -9.25 -21.16
CA GLU A 15 6.44 -10.58 -21.73
C GLU A 15 5.15 -10.65 -22.55
N GLU A 16 4.05 -10.10 -22.05
CA GLU A 16 2.76 -10.02 -22.76
C GLU A 16 2.84 -9.12 -24.01
N MET A 17 3.52 -7.98 -23.91
CA MET A 17 3.63 -7.01 -25.01
C MET A 17 4.54 -7.49 -26.14
N VAL A 18 5.62 -8.21 -25.84
CA VAL A 18 6.66 -8.57 -26.82
C VAL A 18 6.79 -10.06 -27.12
N GLY A 19 6.15 -10.93 -26.32
CA GLY A 19 6.20 -12.39 -26.50
C GLY A 19 7.56 -13.03 -26.17
N VAL A 20 8.40 -12.36 -25.38
CA VAL A 20 9.74 -12.83 -25.00
C VAL A 20 9.82 -12.97 -23.49
N SER A 21 10.34 -14.09 -22.98
CA SER A 21 10.50 -14.31 -21.53
C SER A 21 11.53 -13.37 -20.90
N VAL A 22 11.21 -12.86 -19.71
CA VAL A 22 12.03 -11.98 -18.88
C VAL A 22 12.33 -12.69 -17.55
N PRO A 23 13.40 -13.49 -17.47
CA PRO A 23 13.68 -14.31 -16.29
C PRO A 23 14.24 -13.52 -15.10
N LYS A 24 14.69 -12.28 -15.33
CA LYS A 24 15.38 -11.45 -14.32
C LYS A 24 15.07 -9.97 -14.53
N GLY A 25 14.95 -9.25 -13.41
CA GLY A 25 14.93 -7.79 -13.35
C GLY A 25 16.01 -7.26 -12.41
N ALA A 26 16.05 -5.94 -12.21
CA ALA A 26 16.98 -5.33 -11.27
C ALA A 26 16.38 -4.11 -10.57
N LEU A 27 16.70 -3.96 -9.29
CA LEU A 27 16.43 -2.79 -8.49
C LEU A 27 17.72 -2.00 -8.28
N TYR A 28 17.67 -0.68 -8.46
CA TYR A 28 18.79 0.20 -8.17
C TYR A 28 18.39 1.25 -7.13
N TYR A 29 19.04 1.21 -5.97
CA TYR A 29 18.83 2.16 -4.90
C TYR A 29 19.87 3.28 -4.99
N ALA A 30 19.45 4.45 -5.45
CA ALA A 30 20.36 5.58 -5.71
C ALA A 30 21.12 6.04 -4.44
N ALA A 31 20.45 6.10 -3.30
CA ALA A 31 21.05 6.55 -2.04
C ALA A 31 22.22 5.67 -1.57
N SER A 32 22.09 4.34 -1.72
CA SER A 32 23.13 3.38 -1.36
C SER A 32 24.02 2.97 -2.54
N LYS A 33 23.72 3.46 -3.75
CA LYS A 33 24.32 3.04 -5.03
C LYS A 33 24.33 1.53 -5.24
N ARG A 34 23.37 0.81 -4.64
CA ARG A 34 23.31 -0.65 -4.68
C ARG A 34 22.36 -1.14 -5.76
N ARG A 35 22.83 -2.08 -6.58
CA ARG A 35 21.99 -2.85 -7.51
C ARG A 35 21.69 -4.22 -6.89
N LEU A 36 20.42 -4.62 -6.93
CA LEU A 36 19.98 -5.96 -6.57
C LEU A 36 19.35 -6.60 -7.80
N GLU A 37 19.79 -7.80 -8.14
CA GLU A 37 19.12 -8.62 -9.15
C GLU A 37 17.87 -9.25 -8.54
N VAL A 38 16.78 -9.30 -9.30
CA VAL A 38 15.52 -9.92 -8.90
C VAL A 38 15.25 -11.07 -9.87
N ALA A 39 15.19 -12.30 -9.35
CA ALA A 39 14.76 -13.44 -10.16
C ALA A 39 13.24 -13.38 -10.35
N ILE A 40 12.76 -13.51 -11.60
CA ILE A 40 11.33 -13.52 -11.92
C ILE A 40 10.85 -14.97 -11.96
N ASP A 41 10.85 -15.60 -10.78
CA ASP A 41 10.44 -16.99 -10.60
C ASP A 41 8.93 -17.13 -10.38
N GLU A 42 8.46 -18.38 -10.33
CA GLU A 42 7.04 -18.69 -10.19
C GLU A 42 6.45 -18.23 -8.85
N ALA A 43 7.26 -18.25 -7.78
CA ALA A 43 6.80 -17.80 -6.47
C ALA A 43 6.53 -16.29 -6.50
N LEU A 44 7.44 -15.51 -7.08
CA LEU A 44 7.29 -14.07 -7.21
C LEU A 44 6.14 -13.71 -8.18
N ARG A 45 5.94 -14.48 -9.26
CA ARG A 45 4.78 -14.34 -10.16
C ARG A 45 3.47 -14.57 -9.43
N THR A 46 3.39 -15.66 -8.68
CA THR A 46 2.19 -16.00 -7.88
C THR A 46 1.87 -14.89 -6.87
N GLU A 47 2.88 -14.39 -6.15
CA GLU A 47 2.70 -13.28 -5.22
C GLU A 47 2.21 -12.00 -5.92
N THR A 48 2.78 -11.70 -7.09
CA THR A 48 2.44 -10.52 -7.90
C THR A 48 1.01 -10.58 -8.40
N ILE A 49 0.60 -11.72 -8.96
CA ILE A 49 -0.78 -11.97 -9.43
C ILE A 49 -1.75 -11.86 -8.25
N ALA A 50 -1.44 -12.48 -7.11
CA ALA A 50 -2.29 -12.42 -5.93
C ALA A 50 -2.42 -10.99 -5.39
N ALA A 51 -1.35 -10.20 -5.41
CA ALA A 51 -1.38 -8.79 -5.00
C ALA A 51 -2.28 -7.95 -5.94
N ALA A 52 -2.15 -8.12 -7.25
CA ALA A 52 -2.98 -7.45 -8.23
C ALA A 52 -4.47 -7.83 -8.08
N ALA A 53 -4.76 -9.12 -7.89
CA ALA A 53 -6.12 -9.61 -7.68
C ALA A 53 -6.77 -9.00 -6.42
N ARG A 54 -6.03 -8.96 -5.29
CA ARG A 54 -6.52 -8.32 -4.06
C ARG A 54 -6.81 -6.83 -4.24
N TYR A 55 -5.94 -6.13 -4.96
CA TYR A 55 -6.16 -4.72 -5.26
C TYR A 55 -7.44 -4.51 -6.10
N HIS A 56 -7.61 -5.27 -7.18
CA HIS A 56 -8.81 -5.18 -8.02
C HIS A 56 -10.10 -5.51 -7.26
N ASP A 57 -10.07 -6.48 -6.34
CA ASP A 57 -11.22 -6.80 -5.48
C ASP A 57 -11.63 -5.62 -4.58
N LEU A 58 -10.66 -4.97 -3.92
CA LEU A 58 -10.92 -3.77 -3.10
C LEU A 58 -11.54 -2.63 -3.93
N VAL A 59 -11.00 -2.40 -5.13
CA VAL A 59 -11.51 -1.37 -6.05
C VAL A 59 -12.93 -1.69 -6.50
N ALA A 60 -13.20 -2.94 -6.88
CA ALA A 60 -14.52 -3.38 -7.32
C ALA A 60 -15.57 -3.22 -6.22
N LYS A 61 -15.22 -3.55 -4.98
CA LYS A 61 -16.09 -3.39 -3.80
C LYS A 61 -16.22 -1.94 -3.33
N ARG A 62 -15.33 -1.05 -3.80
CA ARG A 62 -15.18 0.33 -3.30
C ARG A 62 -14.92 0.38 -1.79
N GLU A 63 -14.27 -0.67 -1.29
CA GLU A 63 -13.93 -0.81 0.12
C GLU A 63 -12.53 -0.26 0.36
N THR A 64 -12.43 0.72 1.25
CA THR A 64 -11.13 1.14 1.79
C THR A 64 -10.85 0.29 3.02
N PRO A 65 -9.78 -0.53 3.02
CA PRO A 65 -9.45 -1.35 4.18
C PRO A 65 -9.15 -0.47 5.40
N PRO A 66 -9.44 -0.93 6.62
CA PRO A 66 -9.21 -0.16 7.83
C PRO A 66 -7.72 0.19 7.95
N ALA A 67 -7.45 1.43 8.35
CA ALA A 67 -6.08 1.88 8.52
C ALA A 67 -5.41 1.13 9.69
N GLN A 68 -4.21 0.64 9.45
CA GLN A 68 -3.36 0.06 10.49
C GLN A 68 -2.25 1.04 10.81
N LEU A 69 -2.23 1.55 12.04
CA LEU A 69 -1.18 2.45 12.49
C LEU A 69 0.17 1.71 12.48
N GLN A 70 1.09 2.19 11.66
CA GLN A 70 2.42 1.61 11.46
C GLN A 70 3.49 2.71 11.44
N ARG A 71 4.77 2.35 11.59
CA ARG A 71 5.89 3.31 11.54
C ARG A 71 5.91 4.14 10.25
N LYS A 72 5.48 3.56 9.12
CA LYS A 72 5.38 4.24 7.82
C LYS A 72 4.33 5.37 7.79
N CYS A 73 3.35 5.35 8.69
CA CYS A 73 2.31 6.38 8.76
C CYS A 73 2.86 7.76 9.13
N ALA A 74 4.02 7.85 9.78
CA ALA A 74 4.64 9.13 10.13
C ALA A 74 5.07 9.95 8.90
N ASN A 75 5.40 9.27 7.79
CA ASN A 75 5.84 9.89 6.53
C ASN A 75 4.82 9.66 5.40
N CYS A 76 3.60 9.24 5.72
CA CYS A 76 2.57 8.96 4.71
C CYS A 76 1.91 10.26 4.28
N SER A 77 1.88 10.51 2.97
CA SER A 77 1.20 11.69 2.38
C SER A 77 -0.31 11.72 2.63
N LEU A 78 -0.92 10.58 2.99
CA LEU A 78 -2.35 10.46 3.28
C LEU A 78 -2.67 10.55 4.79
N ARG A 79 -1.69 10.78 5.67
CA ARG A 79 -1.87 10.71 7.13
C ARG A 79 -3.01 11.59 7.64
N GLU A 80 -3.06 12.85 7.20
CA GLU A 80 -4.07 13.83 7.64
C GLU A 80 -5.49 13.49 7.18
N LEU A 81 -5.63 12.75 6.07
CA LEU A 81 -6.91 12.27 5.57
C LEU A 81 -7.30 10.93 6.19
N CYS A 82 -6.31 10.06 6.39
CA CYS A 82 -6.48 8.71 6.88
C CYS A 82 -6.76 8.65 8.38
N LEU A 83 -6.17 9.58 9.16
CA LEU A 83 -6.27 9.66 10.63
C LEU A 83 -6.11 8.27 11.28
N PRO A 84 -4.98 7.57 11.06
CA PRO A 84 -4.82 6.16 11.41
C PRO A 84 -4.98 5.88 12.91
N GLU A 85 -4.73 6.88 13.77
CA GLU A 85 -4.97 6.82 15.20
C GLU A 85 -6.46 6.54 15.50
N LEU A 86 -7.38 7.18 14.77
CA LEU A 86 -8.82 7.02 14.96
C LEU A 86 -9.32 5.64 14.52
N SER A 87 -8.72 5.07 13.47
CA SER A 87 -9.05 3.72 13.00
C SER A 87 -8.63 2.62 13.98
N SER A 88 -7.66 2.91 14.85
CA SER A 88 -7.18 1.97 15.88
C SER A 88 -7.95 2.03 17.20
N LEU A 89 -8.88 2.99 17.34
CA LEU A 89 -9.70 3.16 18.54
C LEU A 89 -10.93 2.25 18.52
N ALA A 90 -11.35 1.80 19.70
CA ALA A 90 -12.57 0.98 19.85
C ALA A 90 -13.82 1.73 19.33
N PRO A 91 -14.79 1.04 18.72
CA PRO A 91 -16.02 1.68 18.25
C PRO A 91 -16.75 2.39 19.42
N GLY A 92 -16.81 3.72 19.35
CA GLY A 92 -17.44 4.60 20.35
C GLY A 92 -16.53 5.63 21.04
N SER A 93 -15.20 5.48 20.95
CA SER A 93 -14.26 6.53 21.42
C SER A 93 -13.87 7.51 20.31
N ALA A 94 -13.82 7.06 19.06
CA ALA A 94 -13.48 7.91 17.90
C ALA A 94 -14.38 9.15 17.76
N ALA A 95 -15.69 9.03 18.03
CA ALA A 95 -16.62 10.17 17.98
C ALA A 95 -16.34 11.22 19.08
N ARG A 96 -15.92 10.78 20.28
CA ARG A 96 -15.61 11.67 21.42
C ARG A 96 -14.30 12.43 21.20
N ASP A 97 -13.32 11.75 20.64
CA ASP A 97 -12.01 12.32 20.34
C ASP A 97 -12.05 13.21 19.10
N LEU A 98 -12.90 12.90 18.11
CA LEU A 98 -13.13 13.77 16.95
C LEU A 98 -13.77 15.11 17.36
N SER A 99 -14.79 15.11 18.23
CA SER A 99 -15.37 16.37 18.75
C SER A 99 -14.35 17.21 19.53
N ARG A 100 -13.44 16.56 20.27
CA ARG A 100 -12.37 17.23 21.02
C ARG A 100 -11.27 17.76 20.10
N ALA A 101 -10.87 17.01 19.08
CA ALA A 101 -9.83 17.39 18.13
C ALA A 101 -10.28 18.50 17.16
N LEU A 102 -11.56 18.52 16.78
CA LEU A 102 -12.14 19.57 15.94
C LEU A 102 -12.58 20.82 16.73
N GLY A 103 -12.48 20.81 18.06
CA GLY A 103 -12.91 21.94 18.91
C GLY A 103 -14.41 22.23 18.85
N VAL A 104 -15.23 21.33 18.29
CA VAL A 104 -16.67 21.50 18.16
C VAL A 104 -17.34 21.08 19.47
N GLY A 105 -17.29 21.98 20.45
CA GLY A 105 -17.69 21.72 21.83
C GLY A 105 -18.03 22.96 22.66
N GLY A 106 -18.66 23.96 22.05
CA GLY A 106 -19.36 25.10 22.68
C GLY A 106 -20.23 25.70 21.58
N GLU A 107 -21.52 25.98 21.72
CA GLU A 107 -22.27 26.46 22.88
C GLU A 107 -23.69 25.84 22.85
N ARG A 108 -24.23 25.51 24.02
CA ARG A 108 -25.68 25.45 24.25
C ARG A 108 -26.07 26.79 24.88
N GLN A 109 -26.85 27.59 24.15
CA GLN A 109 -27.92 28.39 24.75
C GLN A 109 -29.23 27.70 24.41
#